data_AF-A0A0B4D9Z8-F1
#
_entry.id   AF-A0A0B4D9Z8-F1
#
_cell.length_a   1.000
_cell.length_b   1.000
_cell.length_c   1.000
_cell.angle_alpha   90.00
_cell.angle_beta   90.00
_cell.angle_gamma   90.00
#
_symmetry.space_group_name_H-M   'P 1'
#
loop_
_entity.id
_entity.type
_entity.pdbx_description
1 polymer ?
#
loop_
_entity_poly.entity_id
_entity_poly.type
_entity_poly.pdbx_seq_one_letter_code
_entity_poly.pdbx_strand_id
1 'polypeptide(L)' 'NGTNLIPVNVLTIKAATAAGTMGGTKSAVVLSATDQTLVSNAPLGSALTLNLDYTIPAAKSSSSDILGKPAGTYTQT' A
#
# COMPACT_ATOMS: atom_id res chain seq x y z
N ASN A 1 -13.30 23.56 8.76
CA ASN A 1 -12.72 22.42 9.49
C ASN A 1 -12.32 21.37 8.48
N GLY A 2 -11.03 21.26 8.19
CA GLY A 2 -10.51 20.20 7.33
C GLY A 2 -10.75 18.86 8.00
N THR A 3 -11.25 17.89 7.25
CA THR A 3 -11.39 16.52 7.72
C THR A 3 -9.98 15.98 7.98
N ASN A 4 -9.70 15.46 9.18
CA ASN A 4 -8.40 14.87 9.52
C ASN A 4 -8.21 13.51 8.81
N LEU A 5 -8.26 13.53 7.48
CA LEU A 5 -8.22 12.37 6.60
C LEU A 5 -6.90 12.37 5.82
N ILE A 6 -6.28 11.21 5.79
CA ILE A 6 -5.19 10.88 4.87
C ILE A 6 -5.76 9.85 3.89
N PRO A 7 -5.83 10.14 2.58
CA PRO A 7 -6.34 9.16 1.60
C PRO A 7 -5.49 7.89 1.59
N VAL A 8 -6.10 6.71 1.43
CA VAL A 8 -5.32 5.45 1.37
C VAL A 8 -4.38 5.38 0.17
N ASN A 9 -4.71 6.10 -0.91
CA ASN A 9 -3.94 6.12 -2.16
C ASN A 9 -2.60 6.86 -2.09
N VAL A 10 -2.19 7.28 -0.89
CA VAL A 10 -0.83 7.76 -0.62
C VAL A 10 0.17 6.61 -0.46
N LEU A 11 -0.32 5.38 -0.21
CA LEU A 11 0.49 4.21 0.06
C LEU A 11 0.54 3.28 -1.16
N THR A 12 1.75 2.93 -1.57
CA THR A 12 2.01 1.86 -2.53
C THR A 12 2.57 0.67 -1.79
N ILE A 13 2.04 -0.53 -2.08
CA ILE A 13 2.59 -1.80 -1.62
C ILE A 13 3.13 -2.59 -2.82
N LYS A 14 4.15 -3.40 -2.56
CA LYS A 14 4.65 -4.38 -3.51
C LYS A 14 5.18 -5.59 -2.75
N ALA A 15 5.37 -6.70 -3.45
CA ALA A 15 6.12 -7.80 -2.88
C ALA A 15 7.53 -7.33 -2.47
N ALA A 16 7.94 -7.75 -1.27
CA ALA A 16 9.20 -7.31 -0.71
C ALA A 16 10.39 -7.82 -1.51
N THR A 17 11.47 -7.04 -1.46
CA THR A 17 12.76 -7.45 -2.03
C THR A 17 13.27 -8.74 -1.38
N ALA A 18 13.07 -8.88 -0.07
CA ALA A 18 13.28 -10.14 0.64
C ALA A 18 12.11 -11.10 0.36
N ALA A 19 12.35 -12.11 -0.47
CA ALA A 19 11.29 -13.00 -0.95
C ALA A 19 10.67 -13.84 0.18
N GLY A 20 9.34 -13.97 0.15
CA GLY A 20 8.62 -15.07 0.79
C GLY A 20 8.59 -16.31 -0.11
N THR A 21 7.81 -17.32 0.27
CA THR A 21 7.68 -18.57 -0.51
C THR A 21 6.57 -18.53 -1.57
N MET A 22 5.73 -17.49 -1.57
CA MET A 22 4.63 -17.37 -2.53
C MET A 22 5.16 -17.17 -3.96
N GLY A 23 4.76 -18.06 -4.87
CA GLY A 23 5.04 -17.96 -6.31
C GLY A 23 4.18 -16.91 -7.02
N GLY A 24 3.92 -17.11 -8.32
CA GLY A 24 3.07 -16.23 -9.13
C GLY A 24 3.70 -14.88 -9.50
N THR A 25 2.96 -14.12 -10.30
CA THR A 25 3.34 -12.80 -10.79
C THR A 25 2.89 -11.73 -9.80
N LYS A 26 3.86 -11.00 -9.24
CA LYS A 26 3.65 -9.95 -8.25
C LYS A 26 3.55 -8.59 -8.93
N SER A 27 2.65 -7.74 -8.46
CA SER A 27 2.45 -6.39 -8.97
C SER A 27 2.65 -5.35 -7.86
N ALA A 28 3.01 -4.12 -8.24
CA ALA A 28 2.91 -2.99 -7.33
C ALA A 28 1.48 -2.46 -7.35
N VAL A 29 0.96 -2.13 -6.17
CA VAL A 29 -0.44 -1.71 -5.98
C VAL A 29 -0.45 -0.40 -5.21
N VAL A 30 -1.06 0.64 -5.79
CA VAL A 30 -1.41 1.86 -5.07
C VAL A 30 -2.74 1.59 -4.38
N LEU A 31 -2.81 1.66 -3.05
CA LEU A 31 -4.03 1.29 -2.33
C LEU A 31 -5.23 2.16 -2.73
N SER A 32 -6.42 1.59 -2.71
CA SER A 32 -7.67 2.25 -3.06
C SER A 32 -8.86 1.55 -2.39
N ALA A 33 -10.06 2.08 -2.58
CA ALA A 33 -11.32 1.46 -2.15
C ALA A 33 -11.79 0.32 -3.08
N THR A 34 -11.06 0.03 -4.15
CA THR A 34 -11.39 -1.01 -5.13
C THR A 34 -10.52 -2.23 -4.92
N ASP A 35 -11.06 -3.42 -5.20
CA ASP A 35 -10.27 -4.65 -5.18
C ASP A 35 -9.10 -4.57 -6.16
N GLN A 36 -7.94 -5.05 -5.71
CA GLN A 36 -6.71 -5.04 -6.50
C GLN A 36 -5.94 -6.35 -6.38
N THR A 37 -5.30 -6.72 -7.48
CA THR A 37 -4.54 -7.96 -7.59
C THR A 37 -3.08 -7.71 -7.27
N LEU A 38 -2.64 -8.17 -6.10
CA LEU A 38 -1.24 -8.08 -5.69
C LEU A 38 -0.39 -9.24 -6.23
N VAL A 39 -0.99 -10.43 -6.32
CA VAL A 39 -0.36 -11.64 -6.88
C VAL A 39 -1.37 -12.33 -7.80
N SER A 40 -0.96 -12.59 -9.04
CA SER A 40 -1.71 -13.39 -10.00
C SER A 40 -1.00 -14.71 -10.27
N ASN A 41 -1.76 -15.74 -10.67
CA ASN A 41 -1.22 -17.08 -10.97
C ASN A 41 -0.40 -17.67 -9.82
N ALA A 42 -0.84 -17.46 -8.57
CA ALA A 42 -0.19 -18.07 -7.42
C ALA A 42 -0.36 -19.60 -7.48
N PRO A 43 0.69 -20.38 -7.15
CA PRO A 43 0.59 -21.83 -7.08
C PRO A 43 -0.39 -22.25 -5.99
N LEU A 44 -1.13 -23.32 -6.24
CA LEU A 44 -1.99 -23.95 -5.23
C LEU A 44 -1.10 -24.56 -4.14
N GLY A 45 -1.39 -24.28 -2.87
CA GLY A 45 -0.63 -24.86 -1.78
C GLY A 45 -1.00 -24.29 -0.42
N SER A 46 -0.96 -25.12 0.61
CA SER A 46 -1.20 -24.73 1.99
C SER A 46 0.11 -24.30 2.65
N ALA A 47 0.10 -23.05 3.16
CA ALA A 47 1.20 -22.33 3.83
C ALA A 47 2.29 -21.74 2.91
N LEU A 48 1.92 -20.71 2.14
CA LEU A 48 2.86 -19.83 1.45
C LEU A 48 3.00 -18.50 2.21
N THR A 49 4.18 -17.89 2.17
CA THR A 49 4.44 -16.57 2.78
C THR A 49 4.62 -15.49 1.72
N LEU A 50 4.05 -14.32 1.98
CA LEU A 50 4.23 -13.11 1.19
C LEU A 50 4.73 -11.99 2.10
N ASN A 51 5.95 -11.52 1.82
CA ASN A 51 6.51 -10.35 2.47
C ASN A 51 6.16 -9.11 1.63
N LEU A 52 5.89 -7.97 2.28
CA LEU A 52 5.50 -6.73 1.61
C LEU A 52 6.45 -5.59 1.94
N ASP A 53 6.91 -4.90 0.90
CA ASP A 53 7.48 -3.56 1.03
C ASP A 53 6.33 -2.56 0.85
N TYR A 54 6.33 -1.51 1.66
CA TYR A 54 5.45 -0.36 1.48
C TYR A 54 6.27 0.90 1.22
N THR A 55 5.71 1.84 0.47
CA THR A 55 6.37 3.10 0.17
C THR A 55 5.32 4.20 0.04
N ILE A 56 5.60 5.36 0.63
CA ILE A 56 4.90 6.61 0.32
C ILE A 56 5.74 7.31 -0.74
N PRO A 57 5.27 7.42 -2.00
CA PRO A 57 6.04 8.08 -3.06
C PRO A 57 6.37 9.52 -2.71
N ALA A 58 7.51 10.04 -3.18
CA ALA A 58 7.93 11.41 -2.91
C ALA A 58 6.86 12.46 -3.29
N ALA A 59 6.12 12.23 -4.38
CA ALA A 59 5.03 13.11 -4.81
C ALA A 59 3.85 13.14 -3.82
N LYS A 60 3.62 12.06 -3.07
CA LYS A 60 2.58 11.96 -2.03
C LYS A 60 3.07 12.45 -0.69
N SER A 61 4.32 12.15 -0.32
CA SER A 61 4.92 12.64 0.93
C SER A 61 5.17 14.14 0.92
N SER A 62 5.17 14.79 -0.25
CA SER A 62 5.27 16.25 -0.40
C SER A 62 3.93 16.93 -0.75
N SER A 63 2.83 16.19 -0.86
CA SER A 63 1.51 16.76 -1.18
C SER A 63 0.77 17.22 0.07
N SER A 64 -0.29 18.01 -0.13
CA SER A 64 -1.25 18.39 0.91
C SER A 64 -2.08 17.20 1.44
N ASP A 65 -1.97 16.02 0.82
CA ASP A 65 -2.53 14.78 1.37
C ASP A 65 -1.86 14.43 2.70
N ILE A 66 -0.58 14.80 2.90
CA ILE A 66 0.23 14.48 4.08
C ILE A 66 0.80 15.73 4.76
N LEU A 67 1.36 16.69 4.01
CA LEU A 67 2.05 17.86 4.58
C LEU A 67 1.13 19.06 4.77
N GLY A 68 1.50 19.92 5.73
CA GLY A 68 0.81 21.18 6.00
C GLY A 68 -0.55 21.01 6.70
N LYS A 69 -0.89 19.80 7.12
CA LYS A 69 -2.11 19.55 7.89
C LYS A 69 -1.91 19.97 9.36
N PRO A 70 -2.91 20.56 10.03
CA PRO A 70 -2.81 20.96 11.43
C PRO A 70 -2.46 19.80 12.36
N ALA A 71 -1.98 20.08 13.57
CA ALA A 71 -1.79 19.03 14.58
C ALA A 71 -3.14 18.36 14.92
N GLY A 72 -3.15 17.03 14.97
CA GLY A 72 -4.37 16.26 15.26
C GLY A 72 -4.20 14.78 14.99
N THR A 73 -5.21 13.98 15.34
CA THR A 73 -5.30 12.56 15.00
C THR A 73 -5.89 12.40 13.61
N TYR A 74 -5.20 11.64 12.76
CA TYR A 74 -5.61 11.36 11.39
C TYR A 74 -6.01 9.91 11.20
N THR A 75 -7.11 9.68 10.47
CA THR A 75 -7.55 8.36 10.05
C THR A 75 -7.32 8.18 8.56
N GLN A 76 -6.93 6.98 8.15
CA GLN A 76 -6.95 6.58 6.74
C GLN A 76 -8.33 6.04 6.40
N THR A 77 -8.89 6.51 5.29
CA THR A 77 -10.20 6.11 4.75
C THR A 77 -10.13 6.00 3.24
#